data_AF-A0A7Z7FM70-F1
#
_entry.id   AF-A0A7Z7FM70-F1
#
_cell.length_a   1.000
_cell.length_b   1.000
_cell.length_c   1.000
_cell.angle_alpha   90.00
_cell.angle_beta   90.00
_cell.angle_gamma   90.00
#
_symmetry.space_group_name_H-M   'P 1'
#
loop_
_entity.id
_entity.type
_entity.pdbx_description
1 polymer ?
#
loop_
_entity_poly.entity_id
_entity_poly.type
_entity_poly.pdbx_seq_one_letter_code
_entity_poly.pdbx_strand_id
1 'polypeptide(L)'
;MTIFHWTGSAGTGVFAIAGNWDNAAEAPPGPNDVAIIVDAAKPITGTGAARVLNFGGTNEVKGHLTATYGCPVNERLTLAPGSILTTPKLHIGLNFVPNPPTTDPAIVTVDDSRVVISGCNPPDTFAISIARIAGNHGTLVVRGAHAVINGGNQPMSVGQDGTGTLTIMQGAAVTVGNSDPIKYPWALVIGNHPGVKGIPPSPDIPPSHGIVNVSHASLQAHGQVIVGRYSVGELHLHERGLVFAEDVAIGWAPDSGKSDQGNGIVTVKDDGARLIVDNAIEVGHFGVGSLTVEKHGFVSAGIAVNINGTLSLADGQIETSAFGVNDGGTLIGHGTIIASAGFVISERGTITVHQNLNLIGDLDNAGQITVAAGGELRCFGTLEDSGSTELQTDSVASLEAVADQAIKFAGNNAKLVLRSPGAFGGTIEEFGEHHSIELEANATDRNYDTVAHVLTLTGPGSVVVAQFRMTSTTVAYQTQNFGLASGFPSIITFHNVP
;
A
#
# COMPACT_ATOMS: atom_id res chain seq x y z
N MET A 1 34.38 -14.15 -29.93
CA MET A 1 33.13 -14.49 -29.24
C MET A 1 32.52 -15.64 -29.99
N THR A 2 32.56 -16.82 -29.39
CA THR A 2 32.02 -18.04 -29.99
C THR A 2 30.62 -18.29 -29.44
N ILE A 3 29.74 -18.88 -30.24
CA ILE A 3 28.40 -19.28 -29.82
C ILE A 3 28.41 -20.79 -29.60
N PHE A 4 27.87 -21.23 -28.47
CA PHE A 4 27.71 -22.62 -28.09
C PHE A 4 26.23 -22.88 -27.82
N HIS A 5 25.70 -23.96 -28.36
CA HIS A 5 24.36 -24.47 -28.07
C HIS A 5 24.45 -25.72 -27.20
N TRP A 6 23.60 -25.77 -26.18
CA TRP A 6 23.46 -26.93 -25.32
C TRP A 6 22.84 -28.09 -26.09
N THR A 7 23.51 -29.24 -26.06
CA THR A 7 23.02 -30.50 -26.63
C THR A 7 22.71 -31.53 -25.54
N GLY A 8 23.38 -31.44 -24.38
CA GLY A 8 23.30 -32.45 -23.33
C GLY A 8 23.79 -33.85 -23.75
N SER A 9 24.52 -33.95 -24.87
CA SER A 9 24.85 -35.22 -25.54
C SER A 9 25.75 -36.13 -24.70
N ALA A 10 26.54 -35.59 -23.76
CA ALA A 10 27.32 -36.41 -22.83
C ALA A 10 26.45 -37.11 -21.78
N GLY A 11 25.13 -36.92 -21.80
CA GLY A 11 24.19 -37.54 -20.87
C GLY A 11 24.29 -37.00 -19.44
N THR A 12 24.99 -35.89 -19.23
CA THR A 12 25.16 -35.21 -17.95
C THR A 12 24.52 -33.83 -17.96
N GLY A 13 24.20 -33.29 -16.79
CA GLY A 13 23.77 -31.90 -16.65
C GLY A 13 24.92 -30.92 -16.39
N VAL A 14 26.18 -31.36 -16.38
CA VAL A 14 27.29 -30.53 -15.88
C VAL A 14 27.71 -29.49 -16.92
N PHE A 15 27.65 -28.21 -16.57
CA PHE A 15 27.94 -27.10 -17.50
C PHE A 15 29.35 -27.18 -18.09
N ALA A 16 30.34 -27.52 -17.26
CA ALA A 16 31.75 -27.54 -17.62
C ALA A 16 32.18 -28.75 -18.49
N ILE A 17 31.27 -29.68 -18.82
CA ILE A 17 31.59 -30.82 -19.69
C ILE A 17 31.43 -30.40 -21.15
N ALA A 18 32.55 -30.39 -21.90
CA ALA A 18 32.57 -30.01 -23.31
C ALA A 18 31.57 -30.79 -24.17
N GLY A 19 31.41 -32.11 -23.91
CA GLY A 19 30.48 -32.97 -24.65
C GLY A 19 28.99 -32.65 -24.48
N ASN A 20 28.62 -31.66 -23.65
CA ASN A 20 27.25 -31.14 -23.57
C ASN A 20 26.97 -29.99 -24.55
N TRP A 21 27.95 -29.55 -25.33
CA TRP A 21 27.85 -28.40 -26.23
C TRP A 21 28.05 -28.80 -27.70
N ASP A 22 27.45 -28.06 -28.63
CA ASP A 22 27.44 -28.34 -30.08
C ASP A 22 28.72 -27.93 -30.84
N ASN A 23 29.68 -27.34 -30.15
CA ASN A 23 30.94 -26.93 -30.76
C ASN A 23 31.99 -28.03 -30.60
N ALA A 24 32.66 -28.39 -31.70
CA ALA A 24 33.66 -29.45 -31.77
C ALA A 24 34.95 -29.17 -30.96
N ALA A 25 35.06 -28.01 -30.29
CA ALA A 25 36.17 -27.68 -29.41
C ALA A 25 36.07 -28.49 -28.10
N GLU A 26 37.17 -29.09 -27.66
CA GLU A 26 37.29 -29.93 -26.45
C GLU A 26 37.01 -29.19 -25.12
N ALA A 27 36.39 -28.00 -25.15
CA ALA A 27 36.17 -27.14 -23.99
C ALA A 27 34.72 -26.57 -23.94
N PRO A 28 34.17 -26.37 -22.73
CA PRO A 28 32.88 -25.68 -22.53
C PRO A 28 32.99 -24.16 -22.83
N PRO A 29 31.86 -23.43 -22.89
CA PRO A 29 31.85 -21.98 -23.06
C PRO A 29 32.65 -21.26 -21.97
N GLY A 30 33.42 -20.24 -22.36
CA GLY A 30 34.17 -19.39 -21.43
C GLY A 30 33.56 -17.99 -21.24
N PRO A 31 34.14 -17.15 -20.35
CA PRO A 31 33.60 -15.83 -19.96
C PRO A 31 33.43 -14.80 -21.08
N ASN A 32 33.94 -15.08 -22.29
CA ASN A 32 33.87 -14.23 -23.48
C ASN A 32 32.91 -14.77 -24.55
N ASP A 33 32.25 -15.90 -24.28
CA ASP A 33 31.42 -16.65 -25.22
C ASP A 33 29.92 -16.54 -24.91
N VAL A 34 29.10 -16.91 -25.89
CA VAL A 34 27.64 -16.99 -25.74
C VAL A 34 27.26 -18.45 -25.55
N ALA A 35 26.62 -18.77 -24.43
CA ALA A 35 26.05 -20.08 -24.17
C ALA A 35 24.53 -20.01 -24.33
N ILE A 36 23.98 -20.81 -25.25
CA ILE A 36 22.54 -20.90 -25.53
C ILE A 36 22.05 -22.25 -25.05
N ILE A 37 21.11 -22.25 -24.12
CA ILE A 37 20.55 -23.45 -23.52
C ILE A 37 19.06 -23.45 -23.81
N VAL A 38 18.58 -24.46 -24.53
CA VAL A 38 17.17 -24.61 -24.88
C VAL A 38 16.72 -26.00 -24.45
N ASP A 39 15.64 -26.06 -23.66
CA ASP A 39 15.00 -27.29 -23.20
C ASP A 39 15.98 -28.36 -22.69
N ALA A 40 16.85 -27.96 -21.75
CA ALA A 40 17.80 -28.89 -21.15
C ALA A 40 17.07 -30.08 -20.50
N ALA A 41 17.23 -31.28 -21.08
CA ALA A 41 16.57 -32.50 -20.61
C ALA A 41 16.95 -32.94 -19.18
N LYS A 42 18.05 -32.39 -18.63
CA LYS A 42 18.51 -32.59 -17.25
C LYS A 42 18.84 -31.24 -16.63
N PRO A 43 18.68 -31.08 -15.30
CA PRO A 43 19.08 -29.86 -14.62
C PRO A 43 20.55 -29.53 -14.83
N ILE A 44 20.84 -28.26 -15.07
CA ILE A 44 22.18 -27.74 -15.36
C ILE A 44 22.92 -27.58 -14.04
N THR A 45 24.02 -28.31 -13.86
CA THR A 45 24.75 -28.48 -12.59
C THR A 45 26.21 -28.03 -12.71
N GLY A 46 26.90 -27.97 -11.58
CA GLY A 46 28.30 -27.59 -11.51
C GLY A 46 28.51 -26.08 -11.61
N THR A 47 29.72 -25.67 -12.01
CA THR A 47 30.09 -24.27 -12.18
C THR A 47 30.31 -23.92 -13.65
N GLY A 48 30.02 -22.68 -14.02
CA GLY A 48 30.13 -22.22 -15.40
C GLY A 48 30.17 -20.71 -15.53
N ALA A 49 30.91 -20.20 -16.50
CA ALA A 49 30.96 -18.79 -16.81
C ALA A 49 30.86 -18.56 -18.31
N ALA A 50 29.95 -17.69 -18.73
CA ALA A 50 29.84 -17.23 -20.11
C ALA A 50 29.75 -15.70 -20.15
N ARG A 51 29.98 -15.10 -21.31
CA ARG A 51 29.63 -13.68 -21.50
C ARG A 51 28.13 -13.50 -21.41
N VAL A 52 27.41 -14.32 -22.18
CA VAL A 52 25.95 -14.37 -22.20
C VAL A 52 25.49 -15.77 -21.86
N LEU A 53 24.63 -15.89 -20.84
CA LEU A 53 23.91 -17.12 -20.53
C LEU A 53 22.47 -16.99 -21.02
N ASN A 54 22.17 -17.53 -22.20
CA ASN A 54 20.85 -17.46 -22.80
C ASN A 54 20.07 -18.75 -22.52
N PHE A 55 18.90 -18.61 -21.91
CA PHE A 55 17.98 -19.71 -21.64
C PHE A 55 16.70 -19.55 -22.50
N GLY A 56 16.47 -20.45 -23.45
CA GLY A 56 15.19 -20.61 -24.16
C GLY A 56 14.44 -21.86 -23.72
N GLY A 57 13.14 -21.96 -24.01
CA GLY A 57 12.38 -23.12 -23.54
C GLY A 57 12.26 -23.17 -22.02
N THR A 58 12.15 -24.39 -21.48
CA THR A 58 12.09 -24.63 -20.03
C THR A 58 13.40 -25.21 -19.51
N ASN A 59 14.05 -24.48 -18.59
CA ASN A 59 15.32 -24.92 -17.99
C ASN A 59 15.29 -24.90 -16.46
N GLU A 60 16.05 -25.83 -15.87
CA GLU A 60 16.31 -25.91 -14.44
C GLU A 60 17.82 -25.84 -14.20
N VAL A 61 18.26 -25.00 -13.27
CA VAL A 61 19.66 -24.88 -12.83
C VAL A 61 19.76 -25.38 -11.40
N LYS A 62 20.75 -26.25 -11.15
CA LYS A 62 21.20 -26.83 -9.87
C LYS A 62 22.68 -26.52 -9.60
N GLY A 63 23.19 -25.45 -10.20
CA GLY A 63 24.61 -25.10 -10.24
C GLY A 63 24.88 -23.63 -9.94
N HIS A 64 26.15 -23.24 -10.03
CA HIS A 64 26.61 -21.86 -9.86
C HIS A 64 27.08 -21.30 -11.20
N LEU A 65 26.24 -20.48 -11.81
CA LEU A 65 26.48 -19.94 -13.14
C LEU A 65 26.71 -18.44 -13.10
N THR A 66 27.66 -17.97 -13.90
CA THR A 66 28.01 -16.55 -14.01
C THR A 66 27.90 -16.08 -15.45
N ALA A 67 27.10 -15.05 -15.70
CA ALA A 67 27.13 -14.30 -16.95
C ALA A 67 27.91 -13.00 -16.72
N THR A 68 28.97 -12.74 -17.50
CA THR A 68 29.77 -11.51 -17.33
C THR A 68 29.16 -10.28 -18.01
N TYR A 69 28.16 -10.47 -18.88
CA TYR A 69 27.45 -9.37 -19.55
C TYR A 69 25.94 -9.41 -19.32
N GLY A 70 25.30 -10.57 -19.46
CA GLY A 70 23.86 -10.68 -19.25
C GLY A 70 23.31 -12.09 -19.38
N CYS A 71 22.13 -12.27 -18.82
CA CYS A 71 21.41 -13.53 -18.77
C CYS A 71 20.00 -13.35 -19.37
N PRO A 72 19.85 -13.40 -20.71
CA PRO A 72 18.54 -13.44 -21.32
C PRO A 72 17.83 -14.77 -21.02
N VAL A 73 16.59 -14.69 -20.54
CA VAL A 73 15.67 -15.82 -20.37
C VAL A 73 14.49 -15.58 -21.29
N ASN A 74 14.18 -16.49 -22.20
CA ASN A 74 13.14 -16.23 -23.18
C ASN A 74 11.78 -16.79 -22.78
N GLU A 75 11.77 -17.79 -21.91
CA GLU A 75 10.55 -18.47 -21.46
C GLU A 75 10.62 -18.80 -19.98
N ARG A 76 11.07 -20.01 -19.59
CA ARG A 76 11.04 -20.46 -18.19
C ARG A 76 12.42 -20.84 -17.68
N LEU A 77 12.80 -20.24 -16.54
CA LEU A 77 14.00 -20.61 -15.81
C LEU A 77 13.67 -20.84 -14.33
N THR A 78 14.04 -22.02 -13.83
CA THR A 78 13.99 -22.33 -12.40
C THR A 78 15.40 -22.48 -11.85
N LEU A 79 15.73 -21.71 -10.82
CA LEU A 79 16.91 -21.92 -9.99
C LEU A 79 16.48 -22.79 -8.81
N ALA A 80 16.92 -24.04 -8.79
CA ALA A 80 16.60 -25.01 -7.75
C ALA A 80 17.43 -24.76 -6.48
N PRO A 81 17.06 -25.38 -5.33
CA PRO A 81 17.71 -25.15 -4.05
C PRO A 81 19.25 -25.20 -4.10
N GLY A 82 19.90 -24.21 -3.49
CA GLY A 82 21.36 -24.07 -3.44
C GLY A 82 22.02 -23.51 -4.71
N SER A 83 21.26 -23.24 -5.77
CA SER A 83 21.78 -22.65 -7.01
C SER A 83 22.13 -21.18 -6.86
N ILE A 84 23.06 -20.71 -7.69
CA ILE A 84 23.47 -19.31 -7.74
C ILE A 84 23.57 -18.88 -9.20
N LEU A 85 22.88 -17.79 -9.55
CA LEU A 85 23.04 -17.08 -10.80
C LEU A 85 23.61 -15.69 -10.52
N THR A 86 24.83 -15.43 -10.99
CA THR A 86 25.45 -14.10 -10.91
C THR A 86 25.47 -13.46 -12.28
N THR A 87 24.96 -12.24 -12.41
CA THR A 87 24.95 -11.54 -13.69
C THR A 87 24.83 -10.02 -13.51
N PRO A 88 25.40 -9.18 -14.40
CA PRO A 88 25.06 -7.76 -14.42
C PRO A 88 23.60 -7.51 -14.82
N LYS A 89 22.97 -8.43 -15.57
CA LYS A 89 21.64 -8.25 -16.14
C LYS A 89 20.87 -9.56 -16.23
N LEU A 90 19.67 -9.60 -15.65
CA LEU A 90 18.71 -10.66 -15.88
C LEU A 90 17.55 -10.09 -16.70
N HIS A 91 17.51 -10.42 -18.00
CA HIS A 91 16.50 -9.89 -18.90
C HIS A 91 15.63 -11.02 -19.42
N ILE A 92 14.32 -10.81 -19.51
CA ILE A 92 13.38 -11.85 -19.92
C ILE A 92 12.44 -11.33 -21.00
N GLY A 93 12.29 -12.11 -22.06
CA GLY A 93 11.50 -11.71 -23.22
C GLY A 93 12.15 -10.58 -24.01
N LEU A 94 13.47 -10.66 -24.25
CA LEU A 94 14.13 -9.80 -25.23
C LEU A 94 14.17 -10.55 -26.57
N ASN A 95 13.93 -9.84 -27.68
CA ASN A 95 14.18 -10.39 -29.00
C ASN A 95 15.71 -10.53 -29.21
N PHE A 96 16.28 -11.61 -28.68
CA PHE A 96 17.71 -11.90 -28.71
C PHE A 96 18.01 -12.90 -29.82
N VAL A 97 18.72 -12.50 -30.86
CA VAL A 97 19.14 -13.41 -31.94
C VAL A 97 20.38 -14.21 -31.49
N PRO A 98 20.43 -15.55 -31.71
CA PRO A 98 19.55 -16.37 -32.54
C PRO A 98 18.40 -17.08 -31.81
N ASN A 99 18.16 -16.79 -30.53
CA ASN A 99 17.13 -17.45 -29.72
C ASN A 99 16.10 -16.42 -29.24
N PRO A 100 15.11 -16.03 -30.07
CA PRO A 100 14.03 -15.14 -29.64
C PRO A 100 13.01 -15.89 -28.76
N PRO A 101 12.17 -15.18 -28.00
CA PRO A 101 11.04 -15.78 -27.27
C PRO A 101 10.06 -16.46 -28.22
N THR A 102 9.59 -17.66 -27.85
CA THR A 102 8.60 -18.42 -28.64
C THR A 102 7.22 -18.49 -27.98
N THR A 103 7.10 -18.03 -26.74
CA THR A 103 5.84 -18.02 -25.97
C THR A 103 5.57 -16.68 -25.29
N ASP A 104 4.31 -16.41 -25.00
CA ASP A 104 3.84 -15.17 -24.34
C ASP A 104 4.23 -15.05 -22.84
N PRO A 105 4.26 -16.13 -22.01
CA PRO A 105 4.64 -16.02 -20.61
C PRO A 105 6.14 -16.20 -20.37
N ALA A 106 6.69 -15.31 -19.56
CA ALA A 106 8.09 -15.25 -19.14
C ALA A 106 8.16 -15.47 -17.63
N ILE A 107 8.72 -16.61 -17.17
CA ILE A 107 8.71 -17.00 -15.75
C ILE A 107 10.11 -17.31 -15.24
N VAL A 108 10.51 -16.61 -14.17
CA VAL A 108 11.66 -16.99 -13.36
C VAL A 108 11.22 -17.40 -11.96
N THR A 109 11.70 -18.57 -11.54
CA THR A 109 11.51 -19.07 -10.18
C THR A 109 12.87 -19.19 -9.50
N VAL A 110 12.99 -18.55 -8.33
CA VAL A 110 14.16 -18.60 -7.44
C VAL A 110 13.72 -19.40 -6.21
N ASP A 111 14.02 -20.70 -6.22
CA ASP A 111 13.59 -21.66 -5.21
C ASP A 111 14.76 -22.01 -4.29
N ASP A 112 14.72 -21.52 -3.05
CA ASP A 112 15.77 -21.65 -2.02
C ASP A 112 17.20 -21.42 -2.58
N SER A 113 17.32 -20.42 -3.44
CA SER A 113 18.46 -20.17 -4.33
C SER A 113 18.73 -18.68 -4.52
N ARG A 114 19.78 -18.31 -5.25
CA ARG A 114 20.22 -16.90 -5.31
C ARG A 114 20.35 -16.37 -6.73
N VAL A 115 19.78 -15.18 -6.95
CA VAL A 115 20.13 -14.30 -8.06
C VAL A 115 20.90 -13.12 -7.49
N VAL A 116 22.10 -12.87 -8.02
CA VAL A 116 22.95 -11.76 -7.61
C VAL A 116 23.25 -10.88 -8.81
N ILE A 117 22.73 -9.66 -8.78
CA ILE A 117 23.08 -8.63 -9.73
C ILE A 117 24.41 -8.01 -9.33
N SER A 118 25.41 -8.18 -10.20
CA SER A 118 26.77 -7.70 -9.95
C SER A 118 27.37 -7.12 -11.24
N GLY A 119 27.88 -5.90 -11.14
CA GLY A 119 28.47 -5.16 -12.26
C GLY A 119 27.73 -3.86 -12.56
N CYS A 120 28.22 -3.12 -13.56
CA CYS A 120 27.63 -1.87 -13.98
C CYS A 120 26.51 -2.11 -15.00
N ASN A 121 25.31 -1.65 -14.71
CA ASN A 121 24.21 -1.61 -15.66
C ASN A 121 24.29 -0.30 -16.46
N PRO A 122 24.19 -0.32 -17.81
CA PRO A 122 24.20 0.89 -18.61
C PRO A 122 23.07 1.85 -18.23
N PRO A 123 23.22 3.15 -18.58
CA PRO A 123 22.12 4.09 -18.48
C PRO A 123 20.87 3.56 -19.21
N ASP A 124 19.69 3.91 -18.70
CA ASP A 124 18.40 3.74 -19.37
C ASP A 124 17.82 2.31 -19.44
N THR A 125 18.25 1.39 -18.59
CA THR A 125 17.63 0.05 -18.49
C THR A 125 17.54 -0.51 -17.07
N PHE A 126 16.67 -1.49 -16.85
CA PHE A 126 16.58 -2.24 -15.60
C PHE A 126 17.63 -3.34 -15.55
N ALA A 127 18.25 -3.58 -14.40
CA ALA A 127 19.18 -4.70 -14.25
C ALA A 127 18.43 -6.04 -14.22
N ILE A 128 17.22 -6.05 -13.65
CA ILE A 128 16.28 -7.15 -13.79
C ILE A 128 15.10 -6.63 -14.59
N SER A 129 14.83 -7.20 -15.76
CA SER A 129 13.73 -6.78 -16.62
C SER A 129 13.01 -7.99 -17.15
N ILE A 130 11.75 -8.18 -16.76
CA ILE A 130 10.96 -9.36 -17.14
C ILE A 130 9.78 -8.94 -18.02
N ALA A 131 9.57 -9.67 -19.12
CA ALA A 131 8.53 -9.41 -20.12
C ALA A 131 8.61 -8.00 -20.75
N ARG A 132 9.60 -7.82 -21.63
CA ARG A 132 9.83 -6.60 -22.46
C ARG A 132 9.23 -6.65 -23.86
N ILE A 133 8.33 -7.60 -24.11
CA ILE A 133 7.56 -7.66 -25.36
C ILE A 133 6.14 -7.20 -25.05
N ALA A 134 5.63 -6.29 -25.86
CA ALA A 134 4.28 -5.76 -25.70
C ALA A 134 3.25 -6.89 -25.68
N GLY A 135 2.44 -6.95 -24.62
CA GLY A 135 1.42 -7.99 -24.41
C GLY A 135 1.91 -9.24 -23.68
N ASN A 136 3.20 -9.37 -23.38
CA ASN A 136 3.70 -10.52 -22.61
C ASN A 136 3.38 -10.44 -21.12
N HIS A 137 3.37 -11.61 -20.48
CA HIS A 137 3.16 -11.75 -19.05
C HIS A 137 4.48 -12.12 -18.36
N GLY A 138 4.94 -11.27 -17.45
CA GLY A 138 6.13 -11.51 -16.66
C GLY A 138 5.80 -12.02 -15.27
N THR A 139 6.43 -13.11 -14.83
CA THR A 139 6.28 -13.63 -13.48
C THR A 139 7.64 -13.90 -12.84
N LEU A 140 7.81 -13.37 -11.63
CA LEU A 140 8.95 -13.63 -10.75
C LEU A 140 8.45 -14.25 -9.45
N VAL A 141 8.87 -15.49 -9.18
CA VAL A 141 8.56 -16.19 -7.94
C VAL A 141 9.83 -16.38 -7.15
N VAL A 142 9.86 -15.92 -5.90
CA VAL A 142 10.99 -16.08 -4.97
C VAL A 142 10.46 -16.77 -3.72
N ARG A 143 10.94 -17.98 -3.43
CA ARG A 143 10.40 -18.80 -2.34
C ARG A 143 11.46 -19.63 -1.65
N GLY A 144 11.34 -19.76 -0.34
CA GLY A 144 12.26 -20.52 0.50
C GLY A 144 13.15 -19.60 1.34
N ALA A 145 13.55 -20.08 2.52
CA ALA A 145 14.20 -19.27 3.55
C ALA A 145 15.61 -18.78 3.15
N HIS A 146 16.22 -19.40 2.16
CA HIS A 146 17.51 -19.01 1.58
C HIS A 146 17.37 -18.42 0.18
N ALA A 147 16.15 -18.24 -0.31
CA ALA A 147 15.91 -17.62 -1.60
C ALA A 147 16.14 -16.11 -1.53
N VAL A 148 17.08 -15.63 -2.34
CA VAL A 148 17.49 -14.23 -2.36
C VAL A 148 17.61 -13.72 -3.78
N ILE A 149 16.95 -12.59 -4.04
CA ILE A 149 17.30 -11.73 -5.16
C ILE A 149 18.00 -10.50 -4.60
N ASN A 150 19.30 -10.39 -4.87
CA ASN A 150 20.05 -9.18 -4.58
C ASN A 150 20.20 -8.39 -5.88
N GLY A 151 19.40 -7.33 -6.02
CA GLY A 151 19.40 -6.43 -7.17
C GLY A 151 20.61 -5.51 -7.25
N GLY A 152 21.54 -5.55 -6.28
CA GLY A 152 22.78 -4.75 -6.32
C GLY A 152 22.52 -3.24 -6.30
N ASN A 153 21.43 -2.81 -5.65
CA ASN A 153 20.93 -1.43 -5.69
C ASN A 153 20.64 -0.92 -7.12
N GLN A 154 20.23 -1.82 -8.02
CA GLN A 154 19.83 -1.50 -9.38
C GLN A 154 18.32 -1.66 -9.59
N PRO A 155 17.74 -0.92 -10.55
CA PRO A 155 16.31 -0.93 -10.77
C PRO A 155 15.83 -2.26 -11.35
N MET A 156 14.63 -2.68 -10.94
CA MET A 156 13.95 -3.88 -11.40
C MET A 156 12.59 -3.57 -12.03
N SER A 157 12.25 -4.29 -13.10
CA SER A 157 10.90 -4.28 -13.68
C SER A 157 10.40 -5.69 -14.00
N VAL A 158 9.13 -5.96 -13.67
CA VAL A 158 8.42 -7.19 -14.06
C VAL A 158 7.13 -6.80 -14.77
N GLY A 159 6.94 -7.25 -16.01
CA GLY A 159 5.85 -6.78 -16.86
C GLY A 159 6.11 -5.37 -17.37
N GLN A 160 7.29 -5.13 -17.96
CA GLN A 160 7.66 -3.80 -18.43
C GLN A 160 6.75 -3.29 -19.56
N ASP A 161 6.32 -4.18 -20.44
CA ASP A 161 5.43 -3.85 -21.57
C ASP A 161 4.14 -4.72 -21.54
N GLY A 162 3.70 -5.09 -20.33
CA GLY A 162 2.55 -5.96 -20.14
C GLY A 162 2.21 -6.19 -18.67
N THR A 163 1.62 -7.36 -18.38
CA THR A 163 1.25 -7.74 -17.01
C THR A 163 2.46 -8.31 -16.28
N GLY A 164 2.65 -7.88 -15.03
CA GLY A 164 3.75 -8.28 -14.18
C GLY A 164 3.28 -8.84 -12.85
N THR A 165 3.86 -9.96 -12.43
CA THR A 165 3.60 -10.55 -11.12
C THR A 165 4.90 -10.82 -10.39
N LEU A 166 5.05 -10.25 -9.20
CA LEU A 166 6.11 -10.56 -8.25
C LEU A 166 5.49 -11.28 -7.05
N THR A 167 5.99 -12.47 -6.72
CA THR A 167 5.56 -13.21 -5.55
C THR A 167 6.77 -13.58 -4.71
N ILE A 168 6.77 -13.18 -3.44
CA ILE A 168 7.85 -13.42 -2.49
C ILE A 168 7.24 -14.12 -1.29
N MET A 169 7.72 -15.32 -0.98
CA MET A 169 7.12 -16.14 0.07
C MET A 169 8.11 -16.99 0.86
N GLN A 170 7.67 -17.54 1.99
CA GLN A 170 8.37 -18.62 2.71
C GLN A 170 9.79 -18.27 3.15
N GLY A 171 10.00 -17.06 3.69
CA GLY A 171 11.28 -16.57 4.20
C GLY A 171 12.19 -15.96 3.14
N ALA A 172 11.74 -15.86 1.89
CA ALA A 172 12.51 -15.26 0.81
C ALA A 172 12.73 -13.75 1.01
N ALA A 173 13.80 -13.24 0.39
CA ALA A 173 14.14 -11.82 0.40
C ALA A 173 14.44 -11.28 -1.01
N VAL A 174 13.88 -10.11 -1.32
CA VAL A 174 14.19 -9.36 -2.54
C VAL A 174 14.67 -7.97 -2.15
N THR A 175 15.85 -7.59 -2.63
CA THR A 175 16.38 -6.24 -2.48
C THR A 175 16.64 -5.62 -3.84
N VAL A 176 16.13 -4.42 -4.07
CA VAL A 176 16.33 -3.64 -5.30
C VAL A 176 16.53 -2.19 -4.94
N GLY A 177 16.93 -1.37 -5.89
CA GLY A 177 17.15 0.02 -5.59
C GLY A 177 17.47 0.83 -6.81
N ASN A 178 18.03 2.00 -6.58
CA ASN A 178 18.34 2.92 -7.63
C ASN A 178 19.62 3.67 -7.33
N SER A 179 20.75 3.10 -7.73
CA SER A 179 22.07 3.70 -7.54
C SER A 179 22.25 5.04 -8.27
N ASP A 180 21.37 5.40 -9.20
CA ASP A 180 21.46 6.63 -9.99
C ASP A 180 20.09 7.31 -10.14
N PRO A 181 19.68 8.14 -9.16
CA PRO A 181 18.36 8.78 -9.14
C PRO A 181 18.12 9.76 -10.29
N ILE A 182 19.16 10.13 -11.04
CA ILE A 182 19.03 11.02 -12.20
C ILE A 182 18.50 10.26 -13.44
N LYS A 183 18.72 8.93 -13.51
CA LYS A 183 18.41 8.13 -14.71
C LYS A 183 16.98 7.57 -14.72
N TYR A 184 16.60 6.93 -13.63
CA TYR A 184 15.23 6.50 -13.37
C TYR A 184 14.93 6.87 -11.93
N PRO A 185 13.78 7.48 -11.60
CA PRO A 185 13.44 7.69 -10.20
C PRO A 185 12.99 6.41 -9.48
N TRP A 186 12.68 5.34 -10.23
CA TRP A 186 12.04 4.12 -9.71
C TRP A 186 13.03 2.99 -9.43
N ALA A 187 13.00 2.47 -8.21
CA ALA A 187 13.71 1.26 -7.82
C ALA A 187 13.01 -0.01 -8.31
N LEU A 188 11.67 0.00 -8.31
CA LEU A 188 10.85 -1.15 -8.67
C LEU A 188 9.63 -0.72 -9.47
N VAL A 189 9.38 -1.40 -10.59
CA VAL A 189 8.15 -1.22 -11.37
C VAL A 189 7.52 -2.58 -11.69
N ILE A 190 6.25 -2.77 -11.37
CA ILE A 190 5.52 -4.02 -11.65
C ILE A 190 4.29 -3.68 -12.49
N GLY A 191 4.17 -4.28 -13.68
CA GLY A 191 3.07 -4.02 -14.63
C GLY A 191 3.05 -2.56 -15.11
N ASN A 192 4.00 -2.17 -15.97
CA ASN A 192 4.28 -0.76 -16.24
C ASN A 192 3.31 -0.10 -17.24
N HIS A 193 3.31 -0.52 -18.51
CA HIS A 193 2.42 0.06 -19.53
C HIS A 193 1.80 -1.03 -20.41
N PRO A 194 0.50 -0.93 -20.74
CA PRO A 194 -0.09 -1.71 -21.80
C PRO A 194 0.34 -1.13 -23.15
N GLY A 195 1.01 -1.94 -23.98
CA GLY A 195 1.38 -1.57 -25.35
C GLY A 195 2.80 -1.03 -25.52
N VAL A 196 3.00 -0.22 -26.57
CA VAL A 196 4.34 0.24 -26.99
C VAL A 196 4.75 1.49 -26.22
N LYS A 197 5.97 1.46 -25.65
CA LYS A 197 6.57 2.60 -24.94
C LYS A 197 6.37 3.92 -25.69
N GLY A 198 5.85 4.92 -24.98
CA GLY A 198 5.70 6.30 -25.47
C GLY A 198 4.36 6.61 -26.16
N ILE A 199 3.48 5.62 -26.31
CA ILE A 199 2.10 5.82 -26.75
C ILE A 199 1.19 5.53 -25.56
N PRO A 200 0.45 6.52 -25.03
CA PRO A 200 -0.57 6.24 -24.01
C PRO A 200 -1.51 5.14 -24.52
N PRO A 201 -1.80 4.12 -23.72
CA PRO A 201 -2.75 3.08 -24.13
C PRO A 201 -4.09 3.74 -24.47
N SER A 202 -4.71 3.28 -25.56
CA SER A 202 -6.10 3.65 -25.84
C SER A 202 -6.95 3.17 -24.65
N PRO A 203 -7.94 3.97 -24.19
CA PRO A 203 -8.89 3.52 -23.16
C PRO A 203 -9.65 2.24 -23.55
N ASP A 204 -9.67 1.88 -24.83
CA ASP A 204 -10.32 0.65 -25.34
C ASP A 204 -9.43 -0.60 -25.25
N ILE A 205 -8.16 -0.47 -24.84
CA ILE A 205 -7.25 -1.60 -24.64
C ILE A 205 -7.38 -2.05 -23.19
N PRO A 206 -7.63 -3.36 -22.92
CA PRO A 206 -7.64 -3.87 -21.55
C PRO A 206 -6.35 -3.48 -20.82
N PRO A 207 -6.44 -2.98 -19.57
CA PRO A 207 -5.26 -2.57 -18.84
C PRO A 207 -4.36 -3.78 -18.57
N SER A 208 -3.05 -3.57 -18.53
CA SER A 208 -2.17 -4.55 -17.90
C SER A 208 -2.38 -4.55 -16.39
N HIS A 209 -1.85 -5.56 -15.70
CA HIS A 209 -1.90 -5.65 -14.24
C HIS A 209 -0.48 -5.73 -13.67
N GLY A 210 -0.21 -4.95 -12.64
CA GLY A 210 0.94 -5.12 -11.77
C GLY A 210 0.48 -5.76 -10.47
N ILE A 211 1.02 -6.92 -10.11
CA ILE A 211 0.63 -7.64 -8.89
C ILE A 211 1.87 -7.98 -8.07
N VAL A 212 1.88 -7.57 -6.81
CA VAL A 212 2.93 -7.90 -5.84
C VAL A 212 2.30 -8.62 -4.66
N ASN A 213 2.77 -9.83 -4.39
CA ASN A 213 2.35 -10.63 -3.23
C ASN A 213 3.56 -10.89 -2.33
N VAL A 214 3.47 -10.52 -1.05
CA VAL A 214 4.51 -10.75 -0.06
C VAL A 214 3.92 -11.45 1.17
N SER A 215 4.36 -12.67 1.45
CA SER A 215 3.91 -13.43 2.63
C SER A 215 5.04 -14.17 3.33
N HIS A 216 5.16 -14.03 4.65
CA HIS A 216 6.28 -14.57 5.42
C HIS A 216 7.66 -14.23 4.82
N ALA A 217 7.80 -13.06 4.21
CA ALA A 217 8.94 -12.70 3.37
C ALA A 217 9.16 -11.18 3.34
N SER A 218 10.26 -10.72 2.73
CA SER A 218 10.58 -9.30 2.66
C SER A 218 10.91 -8.79 1.26
N LEU A 219 10.39 -7.60 0.94
CA LEU A 219 10.78 -6.77 -0.19
C LEU A 219 11.37 -5.46 0.35
N GLN A 220 12.60 -5.15 -0.06
CA GLN A 220 13.26 -3.88 0.24
C GLN A 220 13.60 -3.16 -1.06
N ALA A 221 13.08 -1.95 -1.23
CA ALA A 221 13.36 -1.08 -2.36
C ALA A 221 14.02 0.21 -1.89
N HIS A 222 15.24 0.49 -2.34
CA HIS A 222 15.92 1.76 -2.10
C HIS A 222 15.52 2.77 -3.19
N GLY A 223 14.37 3.40 -3.01
CA GLY A 223 13.76 4.34 -3.95
C GLY A 223 12.26 4.08 -4.13
N GLN A 224 11.67 4.69 -5.16
CA GLN A 224 10.24 4.58 -5.43
C GLN A 224 9.85 3.20 -5.98
N VAL A 225 8.78 2.63 -5.42
CA VAL A 225 8.07 1.45 -5.90
C VAL A 225 6.81 1.89 -6.64
N ILE A 226 6.63 1.39 -7.86
CA ILE A 226 5.40 1.57 -8.64
C ILE A 226 4.80 0.22 -8.97
N VAL A 227 3.54 0.02 -8.62
CA VAL A 227 2.77 -1.17 -9.03
C VAL A 227 1.57 -0.70 -9.83
N GLY A 228 1.46 -1.21 -11.06
CA GLY A 228 0.47 -0.76 -12.02
C GLY A 228 0.71 0.68 -12.43
N ARG A 229 1.66 0.94 -13.35
CA ARG A 229 1.87 2.30 -13.90
C ARG A 229 0.70 2.68 -14.81
N TYR A 230 0.71 2.69 -16.13
CA TYR A 230 -0.50 3.01 -16.91
C TYR A 230 -1.53 1.85 -16.94
N SER A 231 -1.87 1.28 -15.78
CA SER A 231 -2.45 -0.06 -15.60
C SER A 231 -3.15 -0.19 -14.23
N VAL A 232 -3.62 -1.39 -13.91
CA VAL A 232 -4.11 -1.76 -12.56
C VAL A 232 -2.92 -2.16 -11.70
N GLY A 233 -2.86 -1.64 -10.47
CA GLY A 233 -1.81 -1.94 -9.49
C GLY A 233 -2.34 -2.63 -8.26
N GLU A 234 -1.71 -3.72 -7.84
CA GLU A 234 -2.10 -4.49 -6.67
C GLU A 234 -0.88 -4.85 -5.81
N LEU A 235 -0.92 -4.44 -4.54
CA LEU A 235 0.10 -4.78 -3.54
C LEU A 235 -0.57 -5.49 -2.35
N HIS A 236 -0.23 -6.75 -2.15
CA HIS A 236 -0.80 -7.60 -1.12
C HIS A 236 0.27 -8.09 -0.16
N LEU A 237 0.12 -7.72 1.11
CA LEU A 237 0.96 -8.17 2.22
C LEU A 237 0.11 -9.01 3.16
N HIS A 238 0.56 -10.24 3.37
CA HIS A 238 -0.11 -11.22 4.24
C HIS A 238 0.89 -11.83 5.20
N GLU A 239 0.40 -12.33 6.34
CA GLU A 239 1.14 -13.27 7.21
C GLU A 239 2.62 -12.91 7.40
N ARG A 240 2.96 -11.85 8.15
CA ARG A 240 4.35 -11.38 8.34
C ARG A 240 5.08 -10.94 7.05
N GLY A 241 4.36 -10.62 5.98
CA GLY A 241 4.92 -9.97 4.80
C GLY A 241 5.43 -8.56 5.12
N LEU A 242 6.66 -8.24 4.71
CA LEU A 242 7.28 -6.94 4.95
C LEU A 242 7.64 -6.28 3.61
N VAL A 243 7.17 -5.05 3.42
CA VAL A 243 7.64 -4.17 2.34
C VAL A 243 8.25 -2.92 2.97
N PHE A 244 9.47 -2.60 2.56
CA PHE A 244 10.16 -1.36 2.89
C PHE A 244 10.52 -0.60 1.61
N ALA A 245 10.18 0.68 1.52
CA ALA A 245 10.47 1.54 0.37
C ALA A 245 10.66 3.01 0.76
N GLU A 246 11.22 3.83 -0.13
CA GLU A 246 11.25 5.29 0.08
C GLU A 246 9.89 5.91 -0.26
N ASP A 247 9.32 5.54 -1.40
CA ASP A 247 8.00 5.99 -1.88
C ASP A 247 7.24 4.81 -2.48
N VAL A 248 5.91 4.79 -2.35
CA VAL A 248 5.06 3.76 -2.93
C VAL A 248 3.88 4.39 -3.68
N ALA A 249 3.75 4.09 -4.96
CA ALA A 249 2.61 4.48 -5.78
C ALA A 249 1.94 3.25 -6.41
N ILE A 250 0.63 3.09 -6.20
CA ILE A 250 -0.13 1.93 -6.66
C ILE A 250 -1.29 2.44 -7.53
N GLY A 251 -1.39 1.97 -8.78
CA GLY A 251 -2.35 2.51 -9.76
C GLY A 251 -1.94 3.92 -10.22
N TRP A 252 -0.76 4.05 -10.83
CA TRP A 252 -0.19 5.34 -11.24
C TRP A 252 -0.60 5.75 -12.66
N ALA A 253 -1.90 6.06 -12.83
CA ALA A 253 -2.45 6.57 -14.08
C ALA A 253 -3.73 7.38 -13.86
N PRO A 254 -4.04 8.37 -14.71
CA PRO A 254 -5.35 9.02 -14.69
C PRO A 254 -6.46 7.99 -14.89
N ASP A 255 -7.53 8.08 -14.08
CA ASP A 255 -8.76 7.34 -14.38
C ASP A 255 -9.31 7.82 -15.73
N SER A 256 -9.44 6.90 -16.68
CA SER A 256 -9.97 7.19 -18.01
C SER A 256 -11.50 7.22 -18.04
N GLY A 257 -12.16 6.80 -16.96
CA GLY A 257 -13.61 6.60 -16.84
C GLY A 257 -14.16 5.50 -17.75
N LYS A 258 -13.27 4.76 -18.44
CA LYS A 258 -13.60 3.78 -19.48
C LYS A 258 -12.86 2.45 -19.33
N SER A 259 -11.86 2.41 -18.46
CA SER A 259 -11.07 1.23 -18.13
C SER A 259 -10.66 1.28 -16.66
N ASP A 260 -10.28 0.14 -16.09
CA ASP A 260 -9.77 0.04 -14.70
C ASP A 260 -8.34 0.63 -14.57
N GLN A 261 -7.86 1.36 -15.56
CA GLN A 261 -6.54 1.97 -15.57
C GLN A 261 -6.42 3.01 -14.44
N GLY A 262 -5.31 2.98 -13.70
CA GLY A 262 -5.11 3.85 -12.56
C GLY A 262 -5.75 3.34 -11.28
N ASN A 263 -6.40 2.17 -11.33
CA ASN A 263 -6.90 1.53 -10.12
C ASN A 263 -5.74 0.97 -9.30
N GLY A 264 -5.62 1.45 -8.07
CA GLY A 264 -4.66 0.97 -7.09
C GLY A 264 -5.33 0.21 -5.96
N ILE A 265 -4.82 -0.96 -5.62
CA ILE A 265 -5.33 -1.78 -4.52
C ILE A 265 -4.16 -2.16 -3.63
N VAL A 266 -4.27 -1.85 -2.34
CA VAL A 266 -3.31 -2.27 -1.32
C VAL A 266 -4.05 -3.03 -0.23
N THR A 267 -3.57 -4.23 0.09
CA THR A 267 -4.05 -5.01 1.23
C THR A 267 -2.89 -5.30 2.17
N VAL A 268 -3.02 -4.91 3.44
CA VAL A 268 -2.07 -5.25 4.51
C VAL A 268 -2.84 -5.97 5.60
N LYS A 269 -2.64 -7.29 5.69
CA LYS A 269 -3.52 -8.16 6.48
C LYS A 269 -2.76 -9.21 7.27
N ASP A 270 -3.34 -9.55 8.42
CA ASP A 270 -2.87 -10.55 9.38
C ASP A 270 -1.63 -10.10 10.16
N ASP A 271 -1.42 -10.74 11.30
CA ASP A 271 -0.40 -10.38 12.28
C ASP A 271 1.00 -10.28 11.66
N GLY A 272 1.61 -9.12 11.85
CA GLY A 272 2.98 -8.84 11.45
C GLY A 272 3.16 -8.45 9.99
N ALA A 273 2.09 -8.39 9.17
CA ALA A 273 2.17 -7.77 7.86
C ALA A 273 2.44 -6.25 8.00
N ARG A 274 3.47 -5.76 7.30
CA ARG A 274 4.00 -4.40 7.47
C ARG A 274 4.34 -3.76 6.13
N LEU A 275 3.69 -2.65 5.82
CA LEU A 275 4.10 -1.72 4.77
C LEU A 275 4.74 -0.50 5.43
N ILE A 276 6.04 -0.33 5.25
CA ILE A 276 6.81 0.76 5.85
C ILE A 276 7.44 1.59 4.73
N VAL A 277 7.13 2.87 4.70
CA VAL A 277 7.56 3.79 3.64
C VAL A 277 8.14 5.04 4.25
N ASP A 278 9.31 5.47 3.80
CA ASP A 278 9.99 6.63 4.40
C ASP A 278 9.28 7.95 4.10
N ASN A 279 8.73 8.10 2.90
CA ASN A 279 8.06 9.31 2.43
C ASN A 279 6.55 9.10 2.33
N ALA A 280 6.03 8.87 1.11
CA ALA A 280 4.60 8.85 0.84
C ALA A 280 4.10 7.50 0.31
N ILE A 281 2.89 7.15 0.73
CA ILE A 281 2.08 6.08 0.15
C ILE A 281 0.95 6.73 -0.62
N GLU A 282 0.84 6.41 -1.91
CA GLU A 282 -0.18 6.93 -2.80
C GLU A 282 -0.92 5.76 -3.46
N VAL A 283 -2.19 5.61 -3.13
CA VAL A 283 -3.05 4.57 -3.71
C VAL A 283 -4.07 5.24 -4.60
N GLY A 284 -4.03 4.92 -5.90
CA GLY A 284 -4.79 5.62 -6.93
C GLY A 284 -4.30 7.04 -7.19
N HIS A 285 -2.98 7.27 -7.27
CA HIS A 285 -2.37 8.61 -7.32
C HIS A 285 -3.01 9.59 -8.33
N PHE A 286 -3.44 9.10 -9.50
CA PHE A 286 -4.25 9.88 -10.46
C PHE A 286 -5.60 9.20 -10.79
N GLY A 287 -5.82 7.98 -10.28
CA GLY A 287 -6.97 7.14 -10.57
C GLY A 287 -7.76 6.85 -9.30
N VAL A 288 -8.35 5.66 -9.18
CA VAL A 288 -9.09 5.29 -7.96
C VAL A 288 -8.24 4.34 -7.11
N GLY A 289 -8.17 4.60 -5.81
CA GLY A 289 -7.36 3.84 -4.88
C GLY A 289 -8.18 3.17 -3.78
N SER A 290 -7.78 1.97 -3.38
CA SER A 290 -8.27 1.35 -2.16
C SER A 290 -7.14 0.80 -1.30
N LEU A 291 -7.16 1.13 -0.02
CA LEU A 291 -6.27 0.56 0.99
C LEU A 291 -7.13 -0.21 2.00
N THR A 292 -6.76 -1.45 2.27
CA THR A 292 -7.38 -2.29 3.29
C THR A 292 -6.33 -2.70 4.31
N VAL A 293 -6.55 -2.37 5.58
CA VAL A 293 -5.66 -2.74 6.69
C VAL A 293 -6.47 -3.51 7.72
N GLU A 294 -6.20 -4.80 7.85
CA GLU A 294 -7.01 -5.72 8.65
C GLU A 294 -6.18 -6.61 9.58
N LYS A 295 -6.80 -7.05 10.67
CA LYS A 295 -6.25 -8.07 11.58
C LYS A 295 -4.81 -7.77 12.01
N HIS A 296 -4.62 -6.58 12.60
CA HIS A 296 -3.31 -6.08 13.06
C HIS A 296 -2.26 -5.88 11.96
N GLY A 297 -2.69 -5.72 10.70
CA GLY A 297 -1.85 -5.15 9.66
C GLY A 297 -1.36 -3.75 10.04
N PHE A 298 -0.15 -3.41 9.63
CA PHE A 298 0.50 -2.15 9.99
C PHE A 298 1.01 -1.41 8.75
N VAL A 299 0.62 -0.14 8.62
CA VAL A 299 1.09 0.76 7.56
C VAL A 299 1.77 1.96 8.20
N SER A 300 2.95 2.32 7.71
CA SER A 300 3.68 3.51 8.12
C SER A 300 4.18 4.29 6.91
N ALA A 301 3.99 5.61 6.93
CA ALA A 301 4.56 6.53 5.95
C ALA A 301 5.19 7.73 6.68
N GLY A 302 6.43 8.11 6.41
CA GLY A 302 7.05 9.23 7.15
C GLY A 302 6.43 10.59 6.84
N ILE A 303 5.84 10.78 5.66
CA ILE A 303 5.22 12.04 5.24
C ILE A 303 3.69 11.92 5.16
N ALA A 304 3.17 11.08 4.27
CA ALA A 304 1.73 11.04 4.01
C ALA A 304 1.23 9.67 3.56
N VAL A 305 -0.01 9.37 3.93
CA VAL A 305 -0.81 8.30 3.33
C VAL A 305 -1.97 8.95 2.59
N ASN A 306 -1.94 8.87 1.26
CA ASN A 306 -2.93 9.46 0.36
C ASN A 306 -3.68 8.35 -0.37
N ILE A 307 -4.99 8.30 -0.18
CA ILE A 307 -5.84 7.26 -0.76
C ILE A 307 -6.93 7.97 -1.56
N ASN A 308 -6.90 7.78 -2.88
CA ASN A 308 -7.90 8.37 -3.77
C ASN A 308 -9.12 7.46 -3.92
N GLY A 309 -9.79 7.16 -2.82
CA GLY A 309 -10.94 6.27 -2.78
C GLY A 309 -11.19 5.73 -1.38
N THR A 310 -11.31 4.42 -1.23
CA THR A 310 -11.72 3.79 0.03
C THR A 310 -10.53 3.33 0.89
N LEU A 311 -10.47 3.79 2.14
CA LEU A 311 -9.72 3.16 3.22
C LEU A 311 -10.67 2.28 4.05
N SER A 312 -10.39 0.99 4.11
CA SER A 312 -11.03 0.06 5.04
C SER A 312 -10.06 -0.29 6.17
N LEU A 313 -10.47 -0.08 7.41
CA LEU A 313 -9.72 -0.42 8.62
C LEU A 313 -10.50 -1.44 9.44
N ALA A 314 -9.92 -2.60 9.76
CA ALA A 314 -10.52 -3.57 10.66
C ALA A 314 -9.47 -4.13 11.61
N ASP A 315 -9.33 -3.51 12.78
CA ASP A 315 -8.27 -3.80 13.77
C ASP A 315 -6.86 -3.55 13.21
N GLY A 316 -6.72 -2.65 12.25
CA GLY A 316 -5.45 -2.22 11.67
C GLY A 316 -4.86 -0.97 12.33
N GLN A 317 -3.60 -0.69 12.03
CA GLN A 317 -2.91 0.52 12.48
C GLN A 317 -2.21 1.24 11.32
N ILE A 318 -2.39 2.56 11.28
CA ILE A 318 -1.70 3.45 10.35
C ILE A 318 -0.94 4.52 11.13
N GLU A 319 0.32 4.73 10.80
CA GLU A 319 1.16 5.81 11.34
C GLU A 319 1.70 6.69 10.21
N THR A 320 1.47 7.99 10.30
CA THR A 320 1.93 8.95 9.31
C THR A 320 2.18 10.33 9.91
N SER A 321 2.90 11.19 9.20
CA SER A 321 2.92 12.61 9.57
C SER A 321 1.57 13.25 9.24
N ALA A 322 1.07 13.12 8.01
CA ALA A 322 -0.22 13.66 7.60
C ALA A 322 -1.13 12.57 7.01
N PHE A 323 -2.43 12.70 7.24
CA PHE A 323 -3.45 11.79 6.68
C PHE A 323 -4.58 12.58 6.00
N GLY A 324 -4.93 12.20 4.77
CA GLY A 324 -5.97 12.89 3.99
C GLY A 324 -7.14 11.97 3.60
N VAL A 325 -8.37 12.45 3.81
CA VAL A 325 -9.58 11.94 3.17
C VAL A 325 -10.04 12.98 2.15
N ASN A 326 -9.61 12.81 0.92
CA ASN A 326 -9.91 13.74 -0.18
C ASN A 326 -11.38 13.68 -0.58
N ASP A 327 -11.77 14.62 -1.44
CA ASP A 327 -13.10 14.67 -2.06
C ASP A 327 -13.52 13.35 -2.73
N GLY A 328 -14.65 12.78 -2.28
CA GLY A 328 -15.13 11.47 -2.75
C GLY A 328 -14.42 10.28 -2.13
N GLY A 329 -13.39 10.52 -1.31
CA GLY A 329 -12.73 9.51 -0.49
C GLY A 329 -13.56 9.11 0.72
N THR A 330 -13.35 7.88 1.18
CA THR A 330 -14.07 7.32 2.33
C THR A 330 -13.14 6.53 3.23
N LEU A 331 -13.16 6.81 4.52
CA LEU A 331 -12.62 5.93 5.56
C LEU A 331 -13.78 5.18 6.22
N ILE A 332 -13.68 3.84 6.30
CA ILE A 332 -14.68 2.99 6.93
C ILE A 332 -14.00 2.03 7.90
N GLY A 333 -14.58 1.87 9.10
CA GLY A 333 -14.30 0.74 9.98
C GLY A 333 -13.81 1.12 11.38
N HIS A 334 -12.79 0.42 11.87
CA HIS A 334 -12.29 0.48 13.24
C HIS A 334 -10.80 0.12 13.34
N GLY A 335 -10.09 0.70 14.31
CA GLY A 335 -8.64 0.58 14.46
C GLY A 335 -8.01 1.88 14.98
N THR A 336 -6.74 2.13 14.62
CA THR A 336 -6.02 3.34 15.04
C THR A 336 -5.31 3.99 13.88
N ILE A 337 -5.47 5.31 13.75
CA ILE A 337 -4.68 6.14 12.84
C ILE A 337 -3.98 7.22 13.66
N ILE A 338 -2.67 7.35 13.48
CA ILE A 338 -1.84 8.39 14.08
C ILE A 338 -1.33 9.28 12.94
N ALA A 339 -1.70 10.56 12.96
CA ALA A 339 -1.25 11.57 12.02
C ALA A 339 -0.66 12.75 12.80
N SER A 340 0.66 12.74 13.02
CA SER A 340 1.29 13.65 13.99
C SER A 340 1.23 15.14 13.62
N ALA A 341 1.10 15.44 12.33
CA ALA A 341 0.88 16.78 11.79
C ALA A 341 -0.60 17.06 11.47
N GLY A 342 -1.48 16.08 11.69
CA GLY A 342 -2.92 16.21 11.58
C GLY A 342 -3.58 15.46 10.42
N PHE A 343 -4.91 15.53 10.43
CA PHE A 343 -5.83 14.97 9.45
C PHE A 343 -6.45 16.09 8.63
N VAL A 344 -6.67 15.85 7.34
CA VAL A 344 -7.46 16.72 6.47
C VAL A 344 -8.60 15.92 5.87
N ILE A 345 -9.84 16.30 6.15
CA ILE A 345 -11.05 15.68 5.60
C ILE A 345 -11.74 16.75 4.74
N SER A 346 -11.71 16.56 3.42
CA SER A 346 -12.28 17.52 2.46
C SER A 346 -13.81 17.59 2.56
N GLU A 347 -14.44 18.61 1.97
CA GLU A 347 -15.89 18.85 2.00
C GLU A 347 -16.73 17.63 1.60
N ARG A 348 -16.24 16.83 0.64
CA ARG A 348 -16.90 15.58 0.20
C ARG A 348 -16.19 14.31 0.68
N GLY A 349 -15.25 14.45 1.61
CA GLY A 349 -14.61 13.35 2.31
C GLY A 349 -15.52 12.81 3.41
N THR A 350 -15.50 11.49 3.61
CA THR A 350 -16.40 10.82 4.56
C THR A 350 -15.65 9.85 5.47
N ILE A 351 -16.01 9.82 6.75
CA ILE A 351 -15.54 8.83 7.73
C ILE A 351 -16.77 8.11 8.30
N THR A 352 -16.78 6.77 8.29
CA THR A 352 -17.82 5.96 8.93
C THR A 352 -17.20 5.00 9.96
N VAL A 353 -17.60 5.17 11.22
CA VAL A 353 -17.05 4.43 12.36
C VAL A 353 -17.99 3.31 12.77
N HIS A 354 -17.57 2.05 12.63
CA HIS A 354 -18.43 0.88 12.94
C HIS A 354 -18.19 0.27 14.31
N GLN A 355 -16.99 0.41 14.87
CA GLN A 355 -16.62 -0.02 16.20
C GLN A 355 -15.67 1.03 16.79
N ASN A 356 -14.59 0.64 17.46
CA ASN A 356 -13.66 1.58 18.08
C ASN A 356 -12.67 2.12 17.04
N LEU A 357 -12.81 3.40 16.67
CA LEU A 357 -11.83 4.11 15.84
C LEU A 357 -11.12 5.19 16.67
N ASN A 358 -9.79 5.08 16.75
CA ASN A 358 -8.94 6.11 17.36
C ASN A 358 -8.26 6.94 16.28
N LEU A 359 -8.46 8.26 16.32
CA LEU A 359 -7.78 9.24 15.50
C LEU A 359 -6.89 10.09 16.42
N ILE A 360 -5.58 10.08 16.19
CA ILE A 360 -4.58 10.74 17.05
C ILE A 360 -3.82 11.79 16.22
N GLY A 361 -4.04 13.07 16.53
CA GLY A 361 -3.64 14.24 15.76
C GLY A 361 -4.79 15.25 15.62
N ASP A 362 -4.49 16.52 15.33
CA ASP A 362 -5.51 17.53 15.04
C ASP A 362 -6.27 17.19 13.74
N LEU A 363 -7.56 17.53 13.64
CA LEU A 363 -8.43 17.16 12.53
C LEU A 363 -9.08 18.40 11.91
N ASP A 364 -8.59 18.78 10.72
CA ASP A 364 -9.25 19.74 9.83
C ASP A 364 -10.39 19.02 9.10
N ASN A 365 -11.59 19.09 9.65
CA ASN A 365 -12.76 18.39 9.12
C ASN A 365 -13.71 19.37 8.40
N ALA A 366 -13.62 19.47 7.08
CA ALA A 366 -14.65 20.12 6.26
C ALA A 366 -15.75 19.15 5.81
N GLY A 367 -15.53 17.84 5.98
CA GLY A 367 -16.42 16.78 5.51
C GLY A 367 -17.41 16.25 6.54
N GLN A 368 -17.76 14.97 6.41
CA GLN A 368 -18.70 14.31 7.30
C GLN A 368 -18.10 13.09 8.00
N ILE A 369 -18.21 13.09 9.33
CA ILE A 369 -17.93 11.93 10.18
C ILE A 369 -19.26 11.35 10.65
N THR A 370 -19.47 10.05 10.46
CA THR A 370 -20.63 9.32 10.96
C THR A 370 -20.16 8.26 11.94
N VAL A 371 -20.58 8.38 13.20
CA VAL A 371 -20.42 7.30 14.18
C VAL A 371 -21.63 6.40 14.06
N ALA A 372 -21.44 5.25 13.40
CA ALA A 372 -22.53 4.33 13.09
C ALA A 372 -23.11 3.71 14.36
N ALA A 373 -24.25 3.02 14.22
CA ALA A 373 -24.93 2.44 15.37
C ALA A 373 -24.02 1.50 16.18
N GLY A 374 -23.88 1.78 17.49
CA GLY A 374 -22.98 1.07 18.40
C GLY A 374 -21.48 1.33 18.21
N GLY A 375 -21.09 2.24 17.31
CA GLY A 375 -19.71 2.63 17.07
C GLY A 375 -19.14 3.58 18.13
N GLU A 376 -17.83 3.62 18.25
CA GLU A 376 -17.12 4.50 19.19
C GLU A 376 -15.97 5.24 18.47
N LEU A 377 -16.12 6.56 18.33
CA LEU A 377 -15.06 7.43 17.85
C LEU A 377 -14.28 8.02 19.02
N ARG A 378 -12.95 8.00 18.95
CA ARG A 378 -12.07 8.72 19.87
C ARG A 378 -11.11 9.60 19.10
N CYS A 379 -11.23 10.91 19.29
CA CYS A 379 -10.32 11.90 18.72
C CYS A 379 -9.41 12.46 19.82
N PHE A 380 -8.10 12.31 19.63
CA PHE A 380 -7.05 12.87 20.48
C PHE A 380 -6.37 14.00 19.71
N GLY A 381 -6.85 15.22 19.91
CA GLY A 381 -6.53 16.41 19.10
C GLY A 381 -7.72 17.37 19.01
N THR A 382 -7.53 18.47 18.30
CA THR A 382 -8.58 19.46 18.03
C THR A 382 -9.37 19.05 16.79
N LEU A 383 -10.70 19.00 16.88
CA LEU A 383 -11.58 18.86 15.72
C LEU A 383 -12.04 20.26 15.26
N GLU A 384 -11.63 20.68 14.06
CA GLU A 384 -11.85 22.03 13.54
C GLU A 384 -12.30 22.06 12.07
N ASP A 385 -12.41 23.27 11.51
CA ASP A 385 -13.11 23.58 10.24
C ASP A 385 -14.63 23.36 10.34
N SER A 386 -15.35 23.39 9.22
CA SER A 386 -16.79 23.63 9.08
C SER A 386 -17.64 22.37 8.86
N GLY A 387 -17.03 21.19 8.99
CA GLY A 387 -17.67 19.89 8.82
C GLY A 387 -18.58 19.48 9.97
N SER A 388 -19.04 18.23 9.90
CA SER A 388 -19.99 17.68 10.87
C SER A 388 -19.62 16.29 11.37
N THR A 389 -20.03 15.99 12.60
CA THR A 389 -20.01 14.66 13.20
C THR A 389 -21.43 14.25 13.57
N GLU A 390 -21.94 13.19 12.94
CA GLU A 390 -23.26 12.61 13.21
C GLU A 390 -23.15 11.38 14.14
N LEU A 391 -23.93 11.37 15.22
CA LEU A 391 -23.98 10.29 16.20
C LEU A 391 -25.28 9.48 16.02
N GLN A 392 -25.15 8.22 15.61
CA GLN A 392 -26.28 7.30 15.44
C GLN A 392 -26.63 6.54 16.73
N THR A 393 -27.57 5.60 16.64
CA THR A 393 -28.14 4.90 17.80
C THR A 393 -27.05 4.18 18.62
N ASP A 394 -27.06 4.36 19.93
CA ASP A 394 -26.09 3.76 20.87
C ASP A 394 -24.62 4.08 20.53
N SER A 395 -24.35 5.12 19.74
CA SER A 395 -22.99 5.53 19.36
C SER A 395 -22.36 6.45 20.41
N VAL A 396 -21.02 6.45 20.44
CA VAL A 396 -20.24 7.31 21.33
C VAL A 396 -19.18 8.07 20.53
N ALA A 397 -19.11 9.39 20.70
CA ALA A 397 -17.96 10.18 20.28
C ALA A 397 -17.26 10.79 21.49
N SER A 398 -15.98 10.50 21.65
CA SER A 398 -15.10 11.09 22.66
C SER A 398 -14.13 12.05 21.99
N LEU A 399 -14.34 13.35 22.20
CA LEU A 399 -13.61 14.42 21.53
C LEU A 399 -12.78 15.22 22.54
N GLU A 400 -11.51 15.47 22.22
CA GLU A 400 -10.62 16.21 23.09
C GLU A 400 -10.92 17.72 23.08
N ALA A 401 -10.85 18.38 21.93
CA ALA A 401 -11.27 19.78 21.74
C ALA A 401 -12.06 19.93 20.43
N VAL A 402 -12.96 20.93 20.35
CA VAL A 402 -13.85 21.12 19.19
C VAL A 402 -13.94 22.61 18.88
N ALA A 403 -13.47 23.08 17.73
CA ALA A 403 -13.44 24.50 17.41
C ALA A 403 -14.69 25.00 16.65
N ASP A 404 -14.95 24.55 15.41
CA ASP A 404 -16.02 25.10 14.54
C ASP A 404 -16.92 24.03 13.91
N GLN A 405 -17.23 22.98 14.66
CA GLN A 405 -17.93 21.80 14.12
C GLN A 405 -19.39 21.72 14.51
N ALA A 406 -20.20 21.09 13.66
CA ALA A 406 -21.54 20.64 14.03
C ALA A 406 -21.49 19.20 14.58
N ILE A 407 -21.93 19.00 15.82
CA ILE A 407 -22.12 17.67 16.41
C ILE A 407 -23.62 17.39 16.47
N LYS A 408 -24.08 16.46 15.64
CA LYS A 408 -25.51 16.16 15.46
C LYS A 408 -25.87 14.83 16.09
N PHE A 409 -26.87 14.84 16.96
CA PHE A 409 -27.45 13.63 17.50
C PHE A 409 -28.58 13.12 16.59
N ALA A 410 -28.36 12.01 15.89
CA ALA A 410 -29.29 11.46 14.90
C ALA A 410 -29.98 10.17 15.35
N GLY A 411 -29.42 9.44 16.32
CA GLY A 411 -30.00 8.20 16.84
C GLY A 411 -30.14 8.17 18.36
N ASN A 412 -31.07 7.35 18.84
CA ASN A 412 -31.37 7.23 20.28
C ASN A 412 -30.14 6.77 21.06
N ASN A 413 -30.01 7.21 22.32
CA ASN A 413 -28.89 6.85 23.20
C ASN A 413 -27.50 7.24 22.70
N ALA A 414 -27.42 8.09 21.67
CA ALA A 414 -26.16 8.69 21.25
C ALA A 414 -25.54 9.51 22.40
N LYS A 415 -24.21 9.41 22.53
CA LYS A 415 -23.44 10.02 23.61
C LYS A 415 -22.26 10.80 23.06
N LEU A 416 -22.11 12.04 23.53
CA LEU A 416 -20.91 12.84 23.34
C LEU A 416 -20.12 12.87 24.65
N VAL A 417 -18.82 12.63 24.60
CA VAL A 417 -17.88 12.81 25.71
C VAL A 417 -16.91 13.93 25.33
N LEU A 418 -16.87 14.99 26.12
CA LEU A 418 -15.96 16.12 25.94
C LEU A 418 -14.86 16.08 26.98
N ARG A 419 -13.61 15.93 26.52
CA ARG A 419 -12.45 15.79 27.42
C ARG A 419 -11.86 17.15 27.82
N SER A 420 -11.97 18.15 26.95
CA SER A 420 -11.72 19.57 27.28
C SER A 420 -12.98 20.41 27.03
N PRO A 421 -14.02 20.33 27.88
CA PRO A 421 -15.30 21.01 27.65
C PRO A 421 -15.20 22.53 27.42
N GLY A 422 -14.20 23.18 28.02
CA GLY A 422 -13.96 24.62 27.85
C GLY A 422 -13.38 25.01 26.49
N ALA A 423 -12.92 24.03 25.70
CA ALA A 423 -12.41 24.20 24.35
C ALA A 423 -13.45 23.83 23.28
N PHE A 424 -14.74 23.83 23.63
CA PHE A 424 -15.84 23.63 22.68
C PHE A 424 -16.31 24.98 22.12
N GLY A 425 -16.19 25.16 20.81
CA GLY A 425 -16.62 26.34 20.06
C GLY A 425 -17.65 26.05 18.95
N GLY A 426 -18.08 24.79 18.82
CA GLY A 426 -18.99 24.34 17.76
C GLY A 426 -20.49 24.51 18.06
N THR A 427 -21.31 23.75 17.33
CA THR A 427 -22.76 23.67 17.50
C THR A 427 -23.17 22.25 17.85
N ILE A 428 -24.10 22.10 18.81
CA ILE A 428 -24.77 20.85 19.13
C ILE A 428 -26.16 20.86 18.50
N GLU A 429 -26.46 19.87 17.67
CA GLU A 429 -27.72 19.77 16.94
C GLU A 429 -28.58 18.59 17.42
N GLU A 430 -29.89 18.82 17.54
CA GLU A 430 -30.91 17.79 17.82
C GLU A 430 -30.70 16.98 19.12
N PHE A 431 -30.18 17.63 20.16
CA PHE A 431 -30.09 17.06 21.51
C PHE A 431 -31.50 16.84 22.12
N GLY A 432 -31.86 15.59 22.44
CA GLY A 432 -33.22 15.19 22.81
C GLY A 432 -33.25 14.11 23.90
N GLU A 433 -34.45 13.62 24.25
CA GLU A 433 -34.76 12.81 25.46
C GLU A 433 -33.85 11.60 25.72
N HIS A 434 -33.24 11.03 24.68
CA HIS A 434 -32.38 9.85 24.79
C HIS A 434 -30.90 10.17 24.66
N HIS A 435 -30.51 11.44 24.50
CA HIS A 435 -29.12 11.83 24.26
C HIS A 435 -28.42 12.19 25.58
N SER A 436 -27.10 12.06 25.59
CA SER A 436 -26.29 12.53 26.73
C SER A 436 -25.00 13.22 26.29
N ILE A 437 -24.58 14.20 27.07
CA ILE A 437 -23.27 14.84 26.95
C ILE A 437 -22.55 14.65 28.28
N GLU A 438 -21.42 13.96 28.26
CA GLU A 438 -20.52 13.79 29.39
C GLU A 438 -19.35 14.78 29.29
N LEU A 439 -19.02 15.41 30.40
CA LEU A 439 -17.98 16.42 30.50
C LEU A 439 -16.90 15.91 31.46
N GLU A 440 -15.64 15.86 31.03
CA GLU A 440 -14.49 15.72 31.93
C GLU A 440 -14.25 17.04 32.72
N ALA A 441 -15.30 17.55 33.36
CA ALA A 441 -15.32 18.74 34.20
C ALA A 441 -16.42 18.62 35.26
N ASN A 442 -16.31 19.43 36.33
CA ASN A 442 -17.35 19.52 37.35
C ASN A 442 -18.24 20.74 37.13
N ALA A 443 -19.43 20.52 36.57
CA ALA A 443 -20.48 21.51 36.41
C ALA A 443 -21.48 21.43 37.57
N THR A 444 -21.75 22.57 38.19
CA THR A 444 -22.67 22.72 39.32
C THR A 444 -23.96 23.43 38.94
N ASP A 445 -23.98 24.17 37.83
CA ASP A 445 -25.16 24.89 37.37
C ASP A 445 -25.19 25.03 35.84
N ARG A 446 -26.36 25.38 35.30
CA ARG A 446 -26.63 25.51 33.86
C ARG A 446 -27.61 26.63 33.58
N ASN A 447 -27.39 27.37 32.50
CA ASN A 447 -28.32 28.37 32.03
C ASN A 447 -28.37 28.39 30.50
N TYR A 448 -29.57 28.34 29.94
CA TYR A 448 -29.78 28.46 28.50
C TYR A 448 -30.31 29.85 28.14
N ASP A 449 -29.56 30.57 27.31
CA ASP A 449 -29.99 31.83 26.72
C ASP A 449 -30.81 31.54 25.46
N THR A 450 -32.11 31.80 25.51
CA THR A 450 -33.05 31.55 24.40
C THR A 450 -32.88 32.50 23.22
N VAL A 451 -32.20 33.64 23.41
CA VAL A 451 -31.95 34.62 22.33
C VAL A 451 -30.63 34.30 21.63
N ALA A 452 -29.59 34.01 22.42
CA ALA A 452 -28.28 33.64 21.86
C ALA A 452 -28.22 32.17 21.40
N HIS A 453 -29.18 31.34 21.83
CA HIS A 453 -29.20 29.89 21.64
C HIS A 453 -27.98 29.19 22.24
N VAL A 454 -27.54 29.64 23.42
CA VAL A 454 -26.33 29.12 24.09
C VAL A 454 -26.66 28.53 25.46
N LEU A 455 -26.29 27.25 25.65
CA LEU A 455 -26.23 26.62 26.97
C LEU A 455 -24.88 26.92 27.61
N THR A 456 -24.89 27.63 28.72
CA THR A 456 -23.70 27.89 29.54
C THR A 456 -23.72 27.00 30.77
N LEU A 457 -22.61 26.33 31.05
CA LEU A 457 -22.40 25.51 32.23
C LEU A 457 -21.36 26.15 33.12
N THR A 458 -21.66 26.23 34.42
CA THR A 458 -20.75 26.80 35.41
C THR A 458 -20.39 25.75 36.45
N GLY A 459 -19.11 25.73 36.82
CA GLY A 459 -18.58 24.91 37.89
C GLY A 459 -18.49 25.65 39.23
N PRO A 460 -17.83 25.03 40.23
CA PRO A 460 -17.61 25.64 41.53
C PRO A 460 -16.99 27.04 41.43
N GLY A 461 -17.52 28.00 42.19
CA GLY A 461 -17.07 29.40 42.13
C GLY A 461 -17.58 30.19 40.92
N SER A 462 -18.61 29.69 40.24
CA SER A 462 -19.26 30.33 39.08
C SER A 462 -18.35 30.50 37.85
N VAL A 463 -17.33 29.65 37.74
CA VAL A 463 -16.44 29.61 36.57
C VAL A 463 -17.16 28.91 35.42
N VAL A 464 -17.17 29.49 34.22
CA VAL A 464 -17.71 28.84 33.03
C VAL A 464 -16.82 27.65 32.66
N VAL A 465 -17.41 26.45 32.59
CA VAL A 465 -16.68 25.21 32.26
C VAL A 465 -16.94 24.75 30.83
N ALA A 466 -18.08 25.13 30.24
CA ALA A 466 -18.40 24.89 28.84
C ALA A 466 -19.50 25.83 28.36
N GLN A 467 -19.52 26.08 27.05
CA GLN A 467 -20.62 26.77 26.37
C GLN A 467 -20.95 26.04 25.08
N PHE A 468 -22.23 25.77 24.84
CA PHE A 468 -22.70 25.07 23.66
C PHE A 468 -23.71 25.93 22.92
N ARG A 469 -23.47 26.20 21.64
CA ARG A 469 -24.53 26.69 20.76
C ARG A 469 -25.45 25.51 20.46
N MET A 470 -26.73 25.61 20.79
CA MET A 470 -27.69 24.51 20.66
C MET A 470 -28.69 24.83 19.55
N THR A 471 -28.92 23.88 18.64
CA THR A 471 -29.95 23.99 17.60
C THR A 471 -30.85 22.76 17.58
N SER A 472 -32.11 22.95 17.22
CA SER A 472 -33.05 21.87 16.94
C SER A 472 -34.15 22.38 16.03
N THR A 473 -34.61 21.51 15.14
CA THR A 473 -35.77 21.71 14.28
C THR A 473 -37.08 21.27 14.94
N THR A 474 -37.00 20.53 16.06
CA THR A 474 -38.16 19.90 16.71
C THR A 474 -38.46 20.46 18.11
N VAL A 475 -37.45 21.02 18.78
CA VAL A 475 -37.56 21.52 20.15
C VAL A 475 -37.14 22.98 20.25
N ALA A 476 -37.95 23.80 20.91
CA ALA A 476 -37.55 25.12 21.38
C ALA A 476 -36.94 25.01 22.78
N TYR A 477 -35.61 24.96 22.87
CA TYR A 477 -34.90 24.75 24.14
C TYR A 477 -35.16 25.85 25.17
N GLN A 478 -35.19 25.44 26.43
CA GLN A 478 -35.22 26.26 27.64
C GLN A 478 -34.29 25.63 28.70
N THR A 479 -33.87 26.40 29.70
CA THR A 479 -32.96 25.91 30.76
C THR A 479 -33.46 24.63 31.44
N GLN A 480 -34.77 24.53 31.65
CA GLN A 480 -35.43 23.37 32.27
C GLN A 480 -35.38 22.09 31.43
N ASN A 481 -35.14 22.21 30.11
CA ASN A 481 -34.98 21.04 29.25
C ASN A 481 -33.65 20.32 29.46
N PHE A 482 -32.66 20.96 30.08
CA PHE A 482 -31.39 20.33 30.35
C PHE A 482 -31.46 19.74 31.76
N GLY A 483 -31.17 18.46 31.93
CA GLY A 483 -30.82 17.83 33.20
C GLY A 483 -29.32 17.95 33.43
N LEU A 484 -28.88 18.14 34.68
CA LEU A 484 -27.46 18.12 35.04
C LEU A 484 -27.24 17.25 36.27
N ALA A 485 -26.48 16.18 36.09
CA ALA A 485 -25.91 15.39 37.17
C ALA A 485 -24.48 15.91 37.43
N SER A 486 -24.32 16.65 38.52
CA SER A 486 -23.02 17.20 38.94
C SER A 486 -22.07 16.12 39.42
N GLY A 487 -20.77 16.31 39.16
CA GLY A 487 -19.71 15.37 39.51
C GLY A 487 -18.51 15.49 38.58
N PHE A 488 -17.57 14.57 38.69
CA PHE A 488 -16.49 14.42 37.72
C PHE A 488 -16.47 12.96 37.23
N PRO A 489 -16.94 12.67 36.01
CA PRO A 489 -17.48 13.62 35.03
C PRO A 489 -18.88 14.15 35.39
N SER A 490 -19.25 15.32 34.84
CA SER A 490 -20.64 15.81 34.88
C SER A 490 -21.40 15.31 33.66
N ILE A 491 -22.71 15.07 33.81
CA ILE A 491 -23.55 14.53 32.73
C ILE A 491 -24.75 15.43 32.49
N ILE A 492 -24.98 15.77 31.22
CA ILE A 492 -26.15 16.49 30.73
C ILE A 492 -27.08 15.52 30.04
N THR A 493 -28.35 15.58 30.38
CA THR A 493 -29.44 14.85 29.71
C THR A 493 -30.51 15.83 29.25
N PHE A 494 -31.41 15.39 28.38
CA PHE A 494 -32.57 16.19 28.00
C PHE A 494 -33.82 15.72 28.77
N HIS A 495 -34.61 16.67 29.26
CA HIS A 495 -35.92 16.44 29.86
C HIS A 495 -36.98 17.18 29.05
N ASN A 496 -38.02 16.47 28.65
CA ASN A 496 -39.17 17.09 28.04
C ASN A 496 -40.06 17.65 29.16
N VAL A 497 -40.02 18.97 29.30
CA VAL A 497 -40.83 19.70 30.28
C VAL A 497 -42.00 20.30 29.49
N PRO A 498 -43.26 20.00 29.87
CA PRO A 498 -44.46 20.46 29.17
C PRO A 498 -44.59 21.96 28.99
#